data_AF-A0A0K2RNR2-F1
#
_entry.id   AF-A0A0K2RNR2-F1
#
_cell.length_a   1.000
_cell.length_b   1.000
_cell.length_c   1.000
_cell.angle_alpha   90.00
_cell.angle_beta   90.00
_cell.angle_gamma   90.00
#
_symmetry.space_group_name_H-M   'P 1'
#
loop_
_entity.id
_entity.type
_entity.pdbx_description
1 polymer ?
#
loop_
_entity_poly.entity_id
_entity_poly.type
_entity_poly.pdbx_seq_one_letter_code
_entity_poly.pdbx_strand_id
1 'polypeptide(L)'
;MARAGAADLIVVKVAPLGGVRRALDIVAQAGLPAVVSSALDTSVGIRAGLALAAALPELPYACGLGTVRLFASDITQDPLVPDDGAIRVREAVADEGLLERYAAPAERREWWLDRLRRVHALLEA
;
A
#
# COMPACT_ATOMS: atom_id res chain seq x y z
N MET A 1 -2.12 -2.94 22.46
CA MET A 1 -2.97 -4.01 21.88
C MET A 1 -2.25 -5.35 21.90
N ALA A 2 -1.15 -5.54 21.16
CA ALA A 2 -0.39 -6.81 21.19
C ALA A 2 0.04 -7.23 22.61
N ARG A 3 0.65 -6.31 23.37
CA ARG A 3 1.03 -6.53 24.78
C ARG A 3 -0.13 -6.80 25.74
N ALA A 4 -1.37 -6.51 25.32
CA ALA A 4 -2.57 -6.78 26.11
C ALA A 4 -3.21 -8.14 25.76
N GLY A 5 -2.59 -8.95 24.88
CA GLY A 5 -3.14 -10.22 24.43
C GLY A 5 -4.43 -10.10 23.62
N ALA A 6 -4.66 -8.93 23.00
CA ALA A 6 -5.93 -8.63 22.33
C ALA A 6 -6.03 -9.15 20.88
N ALA A 7 -4.94 -9.71 20.33
CA ALA A 7 -4.88 -10.22 18.97
C ALA A 7 -3.79 -11.28 18.81
N ASP A 8 -4.04 -12.25 17.94
CA ASP A 8 -3.09 -13.32 17.60
C ASP A 8 -2.15 -12.94 16.43
N LEU A 9 -2.53 -11.95 15.63
CA LEU A 9 -1.76 -11.42 14.51
C LEU A 9 -2.06 -9.94 14.28
N ILE A 10 -1.21 -9.28 13.49
CA ILE A 10 -1.41 -7.89 13.08
C ILE A 10 -1.59 -7.75 11.57
N VAL A 11 -2.57 -6.95 11.16
CA VAL A 11 -2.77 -6.56 9.76
C VAL A 11 -2.04 -5.25 9.50
N VAL A 12 -1.09 -5.28 8.57
CA VAL A 12 -0.15 -4.18 8.33
C VAL A 12 -0.43 -3.56 6.98
N LYS A 13 -0.62 -2.23 6.95
CA LYS A 13 -0.84 -1.46 5.72
C LYS A 13 0.19 -0.34 5.64
N VAL A 14 0.89 -0.24 4.51
CA VAL A 14 2.08 0.62 4.40
C VAL A 14 1.75 2.11 4.50
N ALA A 15 0.73 2.58 3.79
CA ALA A 15 0.36 4.00 3.77
C ALA A 15 0.02 4.56 5.16
N PRO A 16 -0.91 3.98 5.96
CA PRO A 16 -1.25 4.53 7.27
C PRO A 16 -0.12 4.39 8.31
N LEU A 17 0.84 3.49 8.11
CA LEU A 17 2.00 3.33 9.00
C LEU A 17 3.20 4.21 8.60
N GLY A 18 3.09 4.94 7.49
CA GLY A 18 4.11 5.87 7.03
C GLY A 18 5.31 5.22 6.37
N GLY A 19 5.07 4.19 5.57
CA GLY A 19 6.09 3.58 4.71
C GLY A 19 6.66 2.27 5.24
N VAL A 20 7.38 1.58 4.36
CA VAL A 20 7.85 0.20 4.58
C VAL A 20 8.74 0.08 5.82
N ARG A 21 9.71 1.00 5.98
CA ARG A 21 10.65 0.98 7.12
C ARG A 21 9.91 1.09 8.45
N ARG A 22 9.05 2.09 8.61
CA ARG A 22 8.26 2.26 9.85
C ARG A 22 7.31 1.09 10.09
N ALA A 23 6.72 0.53 9.03
CA ALA A 23 5.88 -0.66 9.16
C ALA A 23 6.67 -1.87 9.67
N LEU A 24 7.91 -2.09 9.19
CA LEU A 24 8.80 -3.14 9.70
C LEU A 24 9.14 -2.93 11.17
N ASP A 25 9.46 -1.69 11.57
CA ASP A 25 9.75 -1.37 12.98
C ASP A 25 8.54 -1.68 13.89
N ILE A 26 7.33 -1.34 13.44
CA ILE A 26 6.09 -1.62 14.16
C ILE A 26 5.83 -3.13 14.27
N VAL A 27 6.06 -3.88 13.18
CA VAL A 27 5.93 -5.35 13.20
C VAL A 27 6.90 -5.97 14.21
N ALA A 28 8.16 -5.56 14.18
CA ALA A 28 9.18 -6.03 15.12
C ALA A 28 8.80 -5.71 16.58
N GLN A 29 8.29 -4.50 16.84
CA GLN A 29 7.84 -4.09 18.19
C GLN A 29 6.58 -4.83 18.66
N ALA A 30 5.70 -5.22 17.74
CA ALA A 30 4.47 -5.92 18.07
C ALA A 30 4.74 -7.36 18.55
N GLY A 31 5.78 -8.02 18.00
CA GLY A 31 6.15 -9.39 18.37
C GLY A 31 5.07 -10.42 18.04
N LEU A 32 4.16 -10.11 17.12
CA LEU A 32 3.09 -10.99 16.64
C LEU A 32 3.30 -11.30 15.15
N PRO A 33 2.81 -12.44 14.65
CA PRO A 33 2.72 -12.70 13.22
C PRO A 33 2.05 -11.55 12.48
N ALA A 34 2.60 -11.18 11.32
CA ALA A 34 2.12 -10.07 10.52
C ALA A 34 1.55 -10.55 9.18
N VAL A 35 0.45 -9.93 8.74
CA VAL A 35 -0.08 -10.08 7.39
C VAL A 35 -0.15 -8.72 6.72
N VAL A 36 0.40 -8.62 5.50
CA VAL A 36 0.38 -7.39 4.73
C VAL A 36 -0.95 -7.27 3.99
N SER A 37 -1.51 -6.07 3.98
CA SER A 37 -2.76 -5.75 3.29
C SER A 37 -2.64 -4.39 2.58
N SER A 38 -3.39 -4.22 1.50
CA SER A 38 -3.53 -2.96 0.77
C SER A 38 -4.72 -2.13 1.27
N ALA A 39 -4.86 -0.90 0.78
CA ALA A 39 -5.99 -0.02 1.07
C ALA A 39 -6.86 0.24 -0.17
N LEU A 40 -6.95 -0.72 -1.10
CA LEU A 40 -7.49 -0.53 -2.45
C LEU A 40 -6.70 0.56 -3.19
N ASP A 41 -5.44 0.27 -3.48
CA ASP A 41 -4.54 1.19 -4.16
C ASP A 41 -4.35 0.81 -5.63
N THR A 42 -3.93 1.76 -6.46
CA THR A 42 -3.39 1.47 -7.80
C THR A 42 -2.11 0.62 -7.69
N SER A 43 -1.58 0.12 -8.81
CA SER A 43 -0.33 -0.66 -8.78
C SER A 43 0.83 0.10 -8.12
N VAL A 44 0.86 1.43 -8.18
CA VAL A 44 1.87 2.26 -7.49
C VAL A 44 1.81 2.07 -5.96
N GLY A 45 0.62 2.03 -5.36
CA GLY A 45 0.48 1.78 -3.92
C GLY A 45 0.68 0.30 -3.56
N ILE A 46 0.21 -0.62 -4.41
CA ILE A 46 0.43 -2.06 -4.23
C ILE A 46 1.90 -2.42 -4.23
N ARG A 47 2.72 -1.75 -5.05
CA ARG A 47 4.18 -1.89 -5.04
C ARG A 47 4.78 -1.68 -3.65
N ALA A 48 4.26 -0.73 -2.87
CA ALA A 48 4.72 -0.47 -1.51
C ALA A 48 4.35 -1.63 -0.57
N GLY A 49 3.14 -2.18 -0.72
CA GLY A 49 2.72 -3.41 -0.03
C GLY A 49 3.61 -4.61 -0.36
N LEU A 50 3.96 -4.80 -1.64
CA LEU A 50 4.89 -5.85 -2.07
C LEU A 50 6.29 -5.66 -1.47
N ALA A 51 6.79 -4.43 -1.39
CA ALA A 51 8.06 -4.14 -0.72
C ALA A 51 8.04 -4.57 0.74
N LEU A 52 6.96 -4.26 1.47
CA LEU A 52 6.82 -4.69 2.86
C LEU A 52 6.77 -6.22 2.96
N ALA A 53 5.92 -6.87 2.17
CA ALA A 53 5.79 -8.33 2.20
C ALA A 53 7.13 -9.02 1.92
N ALA A 54 7.87 -8.57 0.91
CA ALA A 54 9.17 -9.13 0.55
C ALA A 54 10.29 -8.85 1.58
N ALA A 55 10.10 -7.87 2.46
CA ALA A 55 11.06 -7.52 3.50
C ALA A 55 10.76 -8.15 4.87
N LEU A 56 9.59 -8.77 5.04
CA LEU A 56 9.27 -9.51 6.27
C LEU A 56 10.10 -10.81 6.34
N PRO A 57 10.54 -11.24 7.54
CA PRO A 57 11.32 -12.47 7.70
C PRO A 57 10.56 -13.73 7.24
N GLU A 58 9.25 -13.73 7.42
CA GLU A 58 8.35 -14.83 7.04
C GLU A 58 7.00 -14.28 6.59
N LEU A 59 6.32 -15.05 5.73
CA LEU A 59 4.96 -14.79 5.24
C LEU A 59 4.07 -16.02 5.47
N PRO A 60 3.71 -16.33 6.73
CA PRO A 60 2.90 -17.51 7.04
C PRO A 60 1.46 -17.41 6.51
N TYR A 61 1.02 -16.22 6.11
CA TYR A 61 -0.31 -15.94 5.56
C TYR A 61 -0.21 -15.25 4.20
N ALA A 62 -1.18 -15.54 3.32
CA ALA A 62 -1.31 -14.84 2.05
C ALA A 62 -1.57 -13.33 2.27
N CYS A 63 -0.91 -12.48 1.48
CA CYS A 63 -1.05 -11.04 1.59
C CYS A 63 -2.31 -10.53 0.88
N GLY A 64 -3.00 -9.56 1.47
CA GLY A 64 -4.17 -8.88 0.90
C GLY A 64 -3.81 -7.83 -0.16
N LEU A 65 -3.02 -8.22 -1.16
CA LEU A 65 -2.45 -7.31 -2.19
C LEU A 65 -3.05 -7.49 -3.58
N GLY A 66 -3.92 -8.49 -3.79
CA GLY A 66 -4.58 -8.75 -5.07
C GLY A 66 -5.72 -7.79 -5.44
N THR A 67 -5.71 -6.57 -4.91
CA THR A 67 -6.85 -5.64 -4.97
C THR A 67 -6.90 -4.80 -6.24
N VAL A 68 -5.84 -4.75 -7.06
CA VAL A 68 -5.86 -4.08 -8.37
C VAL A 68 -6.98 -4.63 -9.26
N ARG A 69 -7.26 -5.94 -9.16
CA ARG A 69 -8.35 -6.61 -9.91
C ARG A 69 -9.76 -6.09 -9.58
N LEU A 70 -9.93 -5.34 -8.50
CA LEU A 70 -11.20 -4.74 -8.10
C LEU A 70 -11.47 -3.41 -8.81
N PHE A 71 -10.46 -2.80 -9.43
CA PHE A 71 -10.59 -1.57 -10.20
C PHE A 71 -10.98 -1.86 -11.64
N ALA A 72 -11.78 -0.97 -12.23
CA ALA A 72 -12.08 -1.02 -13.67
C ALA A 72 -10.86 -0.69 -14.53
N SER A 73 -9.87 0.03 -13.99
CA SER A 73 -8.65 0.44 -14.69
C SER A 73 -7.54 0.74 -13.68
N ASP A 74 -6.30 0.68 -14.16
CA ASP A 74 -5.10 1.07 -13.40
C ASP A 74 -4.34 2.17 -14.18
N ILE A 75 -3.39 2.82 -13.52
CA ILE A 75 -2.56 3.90 -14.10
C ILE A 75 -1.21 3.40 -14.62
N THR A 76 -1.00 2.08 -14.70
CA THR A 76 0.23 1.47 -15.20
C THR A 76 -0.06 0.62 -16.44
N GLN A 77 0.87 0.58 -17.39
CA GLN A 77 0.73 -0.26 -18.60
C GLN A 77 0.77 -1.77 -18.28
N ASP A 78 1.35 -2.13 -17.14
CA ASP A 78 1.55 -3.51 -16.71
C ASP A 78 1.16 -3.69 -15.23
N PRO A 79 -0.15 -3.82 -14.94
CA PRO A 79 -0.68 -3.81 -13.58
C PRO A 79 -0.14 -4.94 -12.69
N LEU A 80 -0.03 -4.69 -11.39
CA LEU A 80 0.36 -5.66 -10.37
C LEU A 80 -0.82 -6.54 -9.96
N VAL A 81 -1.30 -7.36 -10.89
CA VAL A 81 -2.35 -8.36 -10.64
C VAL A 81 -1.73 -9.70 -10.26
N PRO A 82 -2.37 -10.48 -9.36
CA PRO A 82 -1.90 -11.83 -9.05
C PRO A 82 -1.97 -12.75 -10.26
N ASP A 83 -0.99 -13.62 -10.41
CA ASP A 83 -0.96 -14.76 -11.33
C ASP A 83 -0.56 -16.01 -10.54
N ASP A 84 -1.30 -17.09 -10.72
CA ASP A 84 -1.17 -18.33 -9.93
C ASP A 84 -1.02 -18.11 -8.40
N GLY A 85 -1.84 -17.22 -7.85
CA GLY A 85 -1.85 -16.91 -6.42
C GLY A 85 -0.69 -16.06 -5.90
N ALA A 86 0.23 -15.62 -6.77
CA ALA A 86 1.39 -14.81 -6.42
C ALA A 86 1.44 -13.49 -7.20
N ILE A 87 2.14 -12.49 -6.67
CA ILE A 87 2.48 -11.26 -7.40
C ILE A 87 4.01 -11.13 -7.42
N ARG A 88 4.59 -10.97 -8.60
CA ARG A 88 6.02 -10.71 -8.74
C ARG A 88 6.37 -9.32 -8.22
N VAL A 89 7.40 -9.22 -7.39
CA VAL A 89 7.96 -7.93 -6.99
C VAL A 89 8.69 -7.31 -8.19
N ARG A 90 8.21 -6.16 -8.63
CA ARG A 90 8.77 -5.33 -9.71
C ARG A 90 8.30 -3.91 -9.52
N GLU A 91 8.99 -2.94 -10.13
CA GLU A 91 8.53 -1.55 -10.13
C GLU A 91 7.18 -1.39 -10.84
N ALA A 92 6.41 -0.41 -10.38
CA ALA A 92 5.14 -0.01 -10.97
C ALA A 92 5.15 1.50 -11.15
N VAL A 93 5.43 1.93 -12.39
CA VAL A 93 5.54 3.34 -12.75
C VAL A 93 4.23 3.75 -13.43
N ALA A 94 3.68 4.88 -12.99
CA ALA A 94 2.49 5.44 -13.61
C ALA A 94 2.80 5.90 -15.04
N ASP A 95 1.90 5.61 -15.97
CA ASP A 95 1.99 6.02 -17.36
C ASP A 95 1.34 7.39 -17.56
N GLU A 96 2.03 8.30 -18.27
CA GLU A 96 1.56 9.66 -18.49
C GLU A 96 0.21 9.70 -19.22
N GLY A 97 0.04 8.88 -20.26
CA GLY A 97 -1.20 8.81 -21.04
C GLY A 97 -2.36 8.24 -20.23
N LEU A 98 -2.12 7.26 -19.36
CA LEU A 98 -3.14 6.73 -18.44
C LEU A 98 -3.48 7.74 -17.33
N LEU A 99 -2.49 8.48 -16.82
CA LEU A 99 -2.74 9.56 -15.86
C LEU A 99 -3.60 10.67 -16.47
N GLU A 100 -3.36 11.06 -17.71
CA GLU A 100 -4.19 12.03 -18.43
C GLU A 100 -5.60 11.47 -18.69
N ARG A 101 -5.70 10.23 -19.17
CA ARG A 101 -6.98 9.57 -19.47
C ARG A 101 -7.87 9.44 -18.24
N TYR A 102 -7.29 9.11 -17.09
CA TYR A 102 -8.02 8.90 -15.84
C TYR A 102 -7.92 10.10 -14.89
N ALA A 103 -7.54 11.27 -15.40
CA ALA A 103 -7.42 12.48 -14.61
C ALA A 103 -8.77 12.83 -13.95
N ALA A 104 -8.73 13.12 -12.65
CA ALA A 104 -9.86 13.68 -11.96
C ALA A 104 -10.14 15.12 -12.45
N PRO A 105 -11.39 15.61 -12.37
CA PRO A 105 -11.70 17.01 -12.65
C PRO A 105 -10.82 17.98 -11.84
N ALA A 106 -10.53 19.16 -12.39
CA ALA A 106 -9.60 20.13 -11.82
C ALA A 106 -9.90 20.46 -10.34
N GLU A 107 -11.16 20.71 -10.00
CA GLU A 107 -11.61 20.97 -8.63
C GLU A 107 -11.24 19.84 -7.65
N ARG A 108 -11.32 18.58 -8.11
CA ARG A 108 -11.04 17.41 -7.28
C ARG A 108 -9.54 17.24 -7.08
N ARG A 109 -8.76 17.50 -8.14
CA ARG A 109 -7.30 17.54 -8.07
C ARG A 109 -6.83 18.61 -7.08
N GLU A 110 -7.37 19.81 -7.15
CA GLU A 110 -7.04 20.91 -6.23
C GLU A 110 -7.37 20.54 -4.79
N TRP A 111 -8.56 19.99 -4.55
CA TRP A 111 -8.96 19.52 -3.22
C TRP A 111 -7.97 18.48 -2.63
N TRP A 112 -7.51 17.53 -3.45
CA TRP A 112 -6.53 16.52 -3.03
C TRP A 112 -5.15 17.14 -2.72
N LEU A 113 -4.68 18.07 -3.55
CA LEU A 113 -3.41 18.77 -3.33
C LEU A 113 -3.46 19.63 -2.07
N ASP A 114 -4.57 20.32 -1.81
CA ASP A 114 -4.75 21.10 -0.58
C ASP A 114 -4.80 20.21 0.65
N ARG A 115 -5.47 19.05 0.56
CA ARG A 115 -5.45 18.06 1.63
C ARG A 115 -4.03 17.58 1.90
N LEU A 116 -3.26 17.26 0.85
CA LEU A 116 -1.88 16.82 0.96
C LEU A 116 -1.02 17.88 1.67
N ARG A 117 -1.13 19.16 1.29
CA ARG A 117 -0.43 20.27 1.95
C ARG A 117 -0.78 20.36 3.43
N ARG A 118 -2.08 20.30 3.78
CA ARG A 118 -2.53 20.36 5.18
C ARG A 118 -1.98 19.21 6.03
N VAL A 119 -2.00 17.98 5.53
CA VAL A 119 -1.49 16.82 6.29
C VAL A 119 0.03 16.77 6.33
N HIS A 120 0.71 17.21 5.28
CA HIS A 120 2.17 17.30 5.25
C HIS A 120 2.69 18.32 6.26
N ALA A 121 2.01 19.46 6.43
CA ALA A 121 2.39 20.46 7.42
C ALA A 121 2.40 19.93 8.87
N LEU A 122 1.66 18.84 9.15
CA LEU A 122 1.66 18.17 10.45
C LEU A 122 2.87 17.24 10.67
N LEU A 123 3.66 16.96 9.63
CA LEU A 123 4.88 16.13 9.72
C LEU A 123 6.13 16.94 10.05
N GLU A 124 6.12 18.25 9.74
CA GLU A 124 7.20 19.21 10.00
C GLU A 124 7.08 19.88 11.38
N ALA A 125 6.00 19.60 12.11
CA ALA A 125 5.70 20.12 13.45
C ALA A 125 6.04 19.07 14.52
#